data_AF-A0A939HS82-F1
#
_entry.id   AF-A0A939HS82-F1
#
_cell.length_a   1.000
_cell.length_b   1.000
_cell.length_c   1.000
_cell.angle_alpha   90.00
_cell.angle_beta   90.00
_cell.angle_gamma   90.00
#
_symmetry.space_group_name_H-M   'P 1'
#
loop_
_entity.id
_entity.type
_entity.pdbx_description
1 polymer ?
#
loop_
_entity_poly.entity_id
_entity_poly.type
_entity_poly.pdbx_seq_one_letter_code
_entity_poly.pdbx_strand_id
1 'polypeptide(L)'
;MGLPEAQISAANRAIGRATVNSTIELIKDGEFVIVRLERPGIDGRQVMESIIDATGNKINLQKAFNASDRLVHFDPKTPGSQTNVREALIQMELSETQRVVANRVIEQITPDSTVDITKTGESVTVRIFAQGIITETTIDITGQEIVIRREQP
;
A
#
# COMPACT_ATOMS: atom_id res chain seq x y z
N MET A 1 23.41 -1.36 -7.84
CA MET A 1 22.17 -1.94 -7.25
C MET A 1 21.03 -1.51 -8.15
N GLY A 2 20.60 -2.38 -9.07
CA GLY A 2 19.60 -2.02 -10.08
C GLY A 2 18.20 -2.31 -9.57
N LEU A 3 17.44 -1.26 -9.27
CA LEU A 3 15.99 -1.40 -9.21
C LEU A 3 15.49 -1.75 -10.63
N PRO A 4 14.42 -2.54 -10.78
CA PRO A 4 13.80 -2.77 -12.07
C PRO A 4 13.42 -1.44 -12.74
N GLU A 5 13.57 -1.36 -14.06
CA GLU A 5 13.33 -0.13 -14.83
C GLU A 5 11.91 0.41 -14.63
N ALA A 6 10.92 -0.47 -14.50
CA ALA A 6 9.53 -0.12 -14.23
C ALA A 6 9.37 0.55 -12.85
N GLN A 7 10.03 0.01 -11.81
CA GLN A 7 10.04 0.57 -10.47
C GLN A 7 10.76 1.93 -10.44
N ILE A 8 11.87 2.08 -11.15
CA ILE A 8 12.58 3.37 -11.31
C ILE A 8 11.69 4.41 -11.99
N SER A 9 11.03 4.03 -13.09
CA SER A 9 10.16 4.93 -13.84
C SER A 9 8.99 5.41 -12.99
N ALA A 10 8.34 4.50 -12.25
CA ALA A 10 7.27 4.84 -11.32
C ALA A 10 7.76 5.74 -10.17
N ALA A 11 8.93 5.47 -9.61
CA ALA A 11 9.52 6.28 -8.54
C ALA A 11 9.83 7.70 -9.03
N ASN A 12 10.44 7.84 -10.21
CA ASN A 12 10.70 9.15 -10.82
C ASN A 12 9.42 9.95 -11.07
N ARG A 13 8.33 9.29 -11.50
CA ARG A 13 7.02 9.96 -11.66
C ARG A 13 6.44 10.41 -10.33
N ALA A 14 6.62 9.63 -9.26
CA ALA A 14 6.16 10.01 -7.92
C ALA A 14 6.99 11.19 -7.37
N ILE A 15 8.32 11.15 -7.52
CA ILE A 15 9.25 12.25 -7.18
C ILE A 15 8.86 13.53 -7.91
N GLY A 16 8.51 13.44 -9.21
CA GLY A 16 8.09 14.57 -10.02
C GLY A 16 6.80 15.27 -9.54
N ARG A 17 6.08 14.71 -8.56
CA ARG A 17 4.93 15.37 -7.92
C ARG A 17 5.33 16.27 -6.75
N ALA A 18 6.60 16.27 -6.36
CA ALA A 18 7.10 17.19 -5.35
C ALA A 18 6.92 18.65 -5.80
N THR A 19 6.57 19.51 -4.85
CA THR A 19 6.58 20.97 -5.04
C THR A 19 7.80 21.56 -4.35
N VAL A 20 8.05 22.86 -4.57
CA VAL A 20 9.20 23.58 -3.97
C VAL A 20 9.29 23.50 -2.45
N ASN A 21 8.16 23.31 -1.76
CA ASN A 21 8.11 23.18 -0.31
C ASN A 21 8.05 21.73 0.16
N SER A 22 8.18 20.76 -0.76
CA SER A 22 8.11 19.34 -0.41
C SER A 22 9.50 18.83 0.00
N THR A 23 9.56 18.05 1.07
CA THR A 23 10.69 17.17 1.34
C THR A 23 10.44 15.83 0.67
N ILE A 24 11.47 15.24 0.06
CA ILE A 24 11.39 13.95 -0.64
C ILE A 24 12.26 12.96 0.12
N GLU A 25 11.68 11.83 0.51
CA GLU A 25 12.38 10.70 1.10
C GLU A 25 12.14 9.45 0.25
N LEU A 26 13.21 8.71 -0.04
CA LEU A 26 13.19 7.45 -0.76
C LEU A 26 13.56 6.34 0.22
N ILE A 27 12.60 5.47 0.51
CA ILE A 27 12.78 4.36 1.43
C ILE A 27 12.74 3.07 0.62
N LYS A 28 13.76 2.23 0.79
CA LYS A 28 13.72 0.86 0.26
C LYS A 28 13.24 -0.07 1.37
N ASP A 29 12.13 -0.74 1.13
CA ASP A 29 11.54 -1.70 2.06
C ASP A 29 11.35 -3.04 1.35
N GLY A 30 12.33 -3.94 1.52
CA GLY A 30 12.39 -5.21 0.79
C GLY A 30 12.40 -5.01 -0.73
N GLU A 31 11.38 -5.53 -1.41
CA GLU A 31 11.16 -5.41 -2.85
C GLU A 31 10.47 -4.11 -3.26
N PHE A 32 9.96 -3.33 -2.29
CA PHE A 32 9.24 -2.09 -2.53
C PHE A 32 10.15 -0.88 -2.43
N VAL A 33 9.78 0.15 -3.19
CA VAL A 33 10.33 1.50 -3.06
C VAL A 33 9.19 2.41 -2.65
N ILE A 34 9.37 3.11 -1.54
CA ILE A 34 8.42 4.09 -1.03
C ILE A 34 8.99 5.47 -1.34
N VAL A 35 8.25 6.24 -2.14
CA VAL A 35 8.51 7.67 -2.34
C VAL A 35 7.60 8.42 -1.38
N ARG A 36 8.18 9.00 -0.33
CA ARG A 36 7.48 9.83 0.64
C ARG A 36 7.70 11.30 0.31
N LEU A 37 6.61 12.02 0.10
CA LEU A 37 6.59 13.47 -0.07
C LEU A 37 5.95 14.09 1.16
N GLU A 38 6.70 14.91 1.88
CA GLU A 38 6.17 15.67 3.00
C GLU A 38 6.02 17.14 2.61
N ARG A 39 4.88 17.75 2.93
CA ARG A 39 4.60 19.17 2.70
C ARG A 39 4.18 19.84 4.00
N PRO A 40 4.79 20.96 4.40
CA PRO A 40 4.30 21.75 5.51
C PRO A 40 2.93 22.36 5.15
N GLY A 41 1.99 22.29 6.09
CA GLY A 41 0.73 23.00 6.06
C GLY A 41 0.74 24.17 7.05
N ILE A 42 -0.37 24.91 7.10
CA ILE A 42 -0.53 26.03 8.05
C ILE A 42 -0.50 25.52 9.50
N ASP A 43 -1.22 24.42 9.78
CA ASP A 43 -1.37 23.85 11.13
C ASP A 43 -0.86 22.39 11.21
N GLY A 44 0.29 22.11 10.62
CA GLY A 44 0.92 20.79 10.66
C GLY A 44 1.56 20.40 9.33
N ARG A 45 1.36 19.17 8.87
CA ARG A 45 2.01 18.65 7.67
C ARG A 45 1.17 17.61 6.94
N GLN A 46 1.34 17.53 5.64
CA GLN A 46 0.75 16.53 4.77
C GLN A 46 1.85 15.59 4.30
N VAL A 47 1.63 14.28 4.42
CA VAL A 47 2.55 13.25 3.93
C VAL A 47 1.86 12.47 2.83
N MET A 48 2.50 12.33 1.68
CA MET A 48 2.04 11.53 0.54
C MET A 48 3.06 10.43 0.28
N GLU A 49 2.65 9.17 0.42
CA GLU A 49 3.53 8.01 0.17
C GLU A 49 3.06 7.30 -1.09
N SER A 50 3.97 7.12 -2.05
CA SER A 50 3.78 6.22 -3.18
C SER A 50 4.59 4.96 -2.91
N ILE A 51 3.92 3.85 -2.58
CA ILE A 51 4.52 2.53 -2.42
C ILE A 51 4.54 1.87 -3.79
N ILE A 52 5.72 1.47 -4.26
CA ILE A 52 5.95 1.03 -5.63
C ILE A 52 6.59 -0.36 -5.63
N ASP A 53 5.95 -1.31 -6.30
CA ASP A 53 6.46 -2.68 -6.44
C ASP A 53 7.53 -2.80 -7.54
N ALA A 54 8.13 -3.99 -7.66
CA ALA A 54 9.15 -4.27 -8.67
C ALA A 54 8.63 -4.13 -10.13
N THR A 55 7.33 -4.22 -10.35
CA THR A 55 6.68 -4.11 -11.67
C THR A 55 6.26 -2.67 -12.02
N GLY A 56 6.42 -1.73 -11.09
CA GLY A 56 6.06 -0.32 -11.27
C GLY A 56 4.61 0.02 -10.94
N ASN A 57 3.83 -0.91 -10.38
CA ASN A 57 2.52 -0.57 -9.83
C ASN A 57 2.68 0.28 -8.57
N LYS A 58 1.71 1.14 -8.30
CA LYS A 58 1.78 2.07 -7.17
C LYS A 58 0.50 2.14 -6.35
N ILE A 59 0.69 2.28 -5.05
CA ILE A 59 -0.36 2.60 -4.09
C ILE A 59 -0.02 3.96 -3.49
N ASN A 60 -1.02 4.86 -3.43
CA ASN A 60 -0.82 6.19 -2.89
C ASN A 60 -1.54 6.32 -1.55
N LEU A 61 -0.81 6.69 -0.53
CA LEU A 61 -1.34 7.04 0.78
C LEU A 61 -1.20 8.55 0.96
N GLN A 62 -2.22 9.19 1.50
CA GLN A 62 -2.18 10.59 1.87
C GLN A 62 -2.54 10.71 3.36
N LYS A 63 -1.61 11.21 4.15
CA LYS A 63 -1.77 11.46 5.58
C LYS A 63 -1.71 12.96 5.83
N ALA A 64 -2.41 13.45 6.83
CA ALA A 64 -2.19 14.78 7.38
C ALA A 64 -2.06 14.69 8.90
N PHE A 65 -1.09 15.43 9.41
CA PHE A 65 -0.79 15.56 10.82
C PHE A 65 -1.03 17.01 11.24
N ASN A 66 -1.52 17.21 12.45
CA ASN A 66 -1.62 18.54 13.03
C ASN A 66 -0.28 18.99 13.63
N ALA A 67 -0.22 20.22 14.15
CA ALA A 67 0.97 20.80 14.78
C ALA A 67 1.51 20.04 16.01
N SER A 68 0.73 19.13 16.59
CA SER A 68 1.15 18.25 17.68
C SER A 68 1.58 16.85 17.20
N ASP A 69 1.87 16.70 15.90
CA ASP A 69 2.18 15.43 15.23
C ASP A 69 1.12 14.34 15.38
N ARG A 70 -0.14 14.72 15.67
CA ARG A 70 -1.25 13.76 15.67
C ARG A 70 -1.81 13.62 14.27
N LEU A 71 -1.99 12.38 13.83
CA LEU A 71 -2.70 12.07 12.59
C LEU A 71 -4.14 12.60 12.68
N VAL A 72 -4.49 13.52 11.79
CA VAL A 72 -5.84 14.12 11.70
C VAL A 72 -6.57 13.72 10.43
N HIS A 73 -5.85 13.20 9.44
CA HIS A 73 -6.44 12.71 8.21
C HIS A 73 -5.63 11.56 7.63
N PHE A 74 -6.32 10.52 7.21
CA PHE A 74 -5.76 9.38 6.50
C PHE A 74 -6.68 9.10 5.31
N ASP A 75 -6.21 9.41 4.11
CA ASP A 75 -6.88 9.15 2.83
C ASP A 75 -5.98 8.24 1.99
N PRO A 76 -6.24 6.94 2.00
CA PRO A 76 -5.62 6.04 1.06
C PRO A 76 -6.27 6.22 -0.32
N LYS A 77 -5.52 6.77 -1.28
CA LYS A 77 -6.00 7.06 -2.63
C LYS A 77 -5.96 5.84 -3.54
N THR A 78 -6.56 4.76 -3.06
CA THR A 78 -6.86 3.53 -3.79
C THR A 78 -8.32 3.19 -3.47
N PRO A 79 -9.21 3.00 -4.46
CA PRO A 79 -10.62 2.80 -4.17
C PRO A 79 -10.83 1.40 -3.57
N GLY A 80 -10.79 1.31 -2.24
CA GLY A 80 -11.00 0.09 -1.45
C GLY A 80 -12.47 -0.28 -1.31
N SER A 81 -13.25 -0.23 -2.39
CA SER A 81 -14.53 -0.95 -2.35
C SER A 81 -14.23 -2.45 -2.40
N GLN A 82 -14.91 -3.25 -1.59
CA GLN A 82 -14.79 -4.72 -1.65
C GLN A 82 -14.99 -5.24 -3.10
N THR A 83 -15.75 -4.52 -3.92
CA THR A 83 -15.96 -4.79 -5.35
C THR A 83 -14.66 -4.70 -6.16
N ASN A 84 -13.88 -3.64 -6.00
CA ASN A 84 -12.64 -3.45 -6.77
C ASN A 84 -11.57 -4.47 -6.36
N VAL A 85 -11.55 -4.86 -5.08
CA VAL A 85 -10.62 -5.85 -4.56
C VAL A 85 -10.96 -7.25 -5.08
N ARG A 86 -12.26 -7.60 -5.14
CA ARG A 86 -12.73 -8.86 -5.74
C ARG A 86 -12.45 -8.92 -7.24
N GLU A 87 -12.59 -7.80 -7.97
CA GLU A 87 -12.22 -7.73 -9.39
C GLU A 87 -10.71 -7.93 -9.60
N ALA A 88 -9.87 -7.33 -8.75
CA ALA A 88 -8.43 -7.54 -8.78
C ALA A 88 -8.06 -9.02 -8.55
N LEU A 89 -8.71 -9.70 -7.60
CA LEU A 89 -8.51 -11.14 -7.38
C LEU A 89 -8.90 -12.00 -8.59
N ILE A 90 -9.96 -11.62 -9.32
CA ILE A 90 -10.40 -12.35 -10.53
C ILE A 90 -9.36 -12.23 -11.64
N GLN A 91 -8.69 -11.08 -11.76
CA GLN A 91 -7.63 -10.88 -12.76
C GLN A 91 -6.32 -11.60 -12.42
N MET A 92 -6.10 -12.04 -11.19
CA MET A 92 -4.80 -12.52 -10.69
C MET A 92 -4.45 -13.99 -10.95
N GLU A 93 -5.20 -14.73 -11.79
CA GLU A 93 -4.95 -16.17 -12.08
C GLU A 93 -4.62 -16.97 -10.81
N LEU A 94 -5.48 -16.83 -9.80
CA LEU A 94 -5.31 -17.46 -8.49
C LEU A 94 -5.86 -18.88 -8.47
N SER A 95 -5.27 -19.74 -7.64
CA SER A 95 -5.89 -21.03 -7.34
C SER A 95 -7.25 -20.83 -6.66
N GLU A 96 -8.14 -21.80 -6.77
CA GLU A 96 -9.46 -21.73 -6.12
C GLU A 96 -9.32 -21.58 -4.61
N THR A 97 -8.35 -22.27 -4.01
CA THR A 97 -8.02 -22.17 -2.58
C THR A 97 -7.55 -20.77 -2.20
N GLN A 98 -6.66 -20.16 -2.99
CA GLN A 98 -6.20 -18.79 -2.77
C GLN A 98 -7.34 -17.77 -2.85
N ARG A 99 -8.27 -17.94 -3.79
CA ARG A 99 -9.44 -17.06 -3.91
C ARG A 99 -10.35 -17.14 -2.69
N VAL A 100 -10.59 -18.35 -2.18
CA VAL A 100 -11.43 -18.54 -0.98
C VAL A 100 -10.81 -17.83 0.23
N VAL A 101 -9.51 -18.04 0.45
CA VAL A 101 -8.79 -17.41 1.57
C VAL A 101 -8.73 -15.90 1.40
N ALA A 102 -8.38 -15.40 0.21
CA ALA A 102 -8.32 -13.97 -0.05
C ALA A 102 -9.69 -13.29 0.14
N ASN A 103 -10.77 -13.92 -0.29
CA ASN A 103 -12.12 -13.43 -0.04
C ASN A 103 -12.45 -13.32 1.46
N ARG A 104 -12.01 -14.30 2.27
CA ARG A 104 -12.17 -14.25 3.73
C ARG A 104 -11.37 -13.11 4.37
N VAL A 105 -10.17 -12.84 3.87
CA VAL A 105 -9.35 -11.71 4.33
C VAL A 105 -10.03 -10.37 3.95
N ILE A 106 -10.62 -10.28 2.75
CA ILE A 106 -11.37 -9.11 2.27
C ILE A 106 -12.61 -8.81 3.12
N GLU A 107 -13.24 -9.81 3.73
CA GLU A 107 -14.37 -9.57 4.65
C GLU A 107 -13.96 -8.78 5.91
N GLN A 108 -12.66 -8.71 6.22
CA GLN A 108 -12.13 -7.91 7.33
C GLN A 108 -11.95 -6.43 6.98
N ILE A 109 -12.18 -6.04 5.72
CA ILE A 109 -12.07 -4.65 5.26
C ILE A 109 -13.23 -3.83 5.82
N THR A 110 -12.88 -2.86 6.66
CA THR A 110 -13.79 -1.81 7.11
C THR A 110 -13.87 -0.66 6.09
N PRO A 111 -14.89 0.22 6.13
CA PRO A 111 -15.01 1.34 5.17
C PRO A 111 -13.82 2.32 5.19
N ASP A 112 -13.10 2.40 6.30
CA ASP A 112 -11.88 3.17 6.52
C ASP A 112 -10.59 2.39 6.21
N SER A 113 -10.71 1.11 5.81
CA SER A 113 -9.59 0.26 5.45
C SER A 113 -9.12 0.48 4.02
N THR A 114 -7.81 0.43 3.81
CA THR A 114 -7.20 0.27 2.48
C THR A 114 -6.81 -1.16 2.26
N VAL A 115 -6.84 -1.63 1.01
CA VAL A 115 -6.24 -2.91 0.64
C VAL A 115 -5.24 -2.78 -0.48
N ASP A 116 -4.08 -3.40 -0.28
CA ASP A 116 -3.09 -3.74 -1.28
C ASP A 116 -3.14 -5.25 -1.52
N ILE A 117 -3.10 -5.69 -2.78
CA ILE A 117 -2.93 -7.10 -3.13
C ILE A 117 -1.75 -7.21 -4.08
N THR A 118 -0.75 -7.99 -3.68
CA THR A 118 0.43 -8.29 -4.48
C THR A 118 0.53 -9.80 -4.69
N LYS A 119 0.77 -10.26 -5.92
CA LYS A 119 1.13 -11.65 -6.22
C LYS A 119 2.63 -11.74 -6.44
N THR A 120 3.31 -12.56 -5.64
CA THR A 120 4.75 -12.80 -5.76
C THR A 120 4.98 -14.29 -5.95
N GLY A 121 5.36 -14.68 -7.17
CA GLY A 121 5.46 -16.09 -7.55
C GLY A 121 4.12 -16.82 -7.38
N GLU A 122 4.12 -17.85 -6.54
CA GLU A 122 2.92 -18.64 -6.23
C GLU A 122 2.14 -18.13 -5.01
N SER A 123 2.60 -17.05 -4.37
CA SER A 123 1.95 -16.51 -3.16
C SER A 123 1.20 -15.21 -3.46
N VAL A 124 0.12 -14.98 -2.73
CA VAL A 124 -0.68 -13.75 -2.76
C VAL A 124 -0.59 -13.07 -1.40
N THR A 125 -0.22 -11.80 -1.38
CA THR A 125 -0.18 -11.01 -0.16
C THR A 125 -1.28 -9.97 -0.21
N VAL A 126 -2.17 -10.00 0.78
CA VAL A 126 -3.22 -9.00 1.00
C VAL A 126 -2.81 -8.16 2.19
N ARG A 127 -2.57 -6.86 2.01
CA ARG A 127 -2.32 -5.92 3.12
C ARG A 127 -3.52 -5.06 3.35
N ILE A 128 -4.01 -5.06 4.58
CA ILE A 128 -5.09 -4.21 5.04
C ILE A 128 -4.48 -3.11 5.91
N PHE A 129 -4.75 -1.86 5.56
CA PHE A 129 -4.34 -0.69 6.32
C PHE A 129 -5.57 -0.09 6.98
N ALA A 130 -5.69 -0.21 8.30
CA ALA A 130 -6.85 0.25 9.05
C ALA A 130 -6.42 0.82 10.40
N GLN A 131 -6.88 2.03 10.73
CA GLN A 131 -6.72 2.61 12.08
C GLN A 131 -5.27 2.63 12.60
N GLY A 132 -4.29 2.87 11.73
CA GLY A 132 -2.87 2.86 12.10
C GLY A 132 -2.28 1.46 12.32
N ILE A 133 -2.99 0.40 11.89
CA ILE A 133 -2.51 -0.98 11.91
C ILE A 133 -2.39 -1.47 10.47
N ILE A 134 -1.28 -2.13 10.18
CA ILE A 134 -1.06 -2.86 8.94
C ILE A 134 -1.22 -4.34 9.24
N THR A 135 -2.21 -4.98 8.61
CA THR A 135 -2.39 -6.44 8.63
C THR A 135 -2.00 -6.99 7.26
N GLU A 136 -0.83 -7.61 7.18
CA GLU A 136 -0.34 -8.31 6.00
C GLU A 136 -0.71 -9.79 6.11
N THR A 137 -1.40 -10.34 5.12
CA THR A 137 -1.75 -11.76 5.04
C THR A 137 -1.19 -12.33 3.74
N THR A 138 -0.16 -13.15 3.85
CA THR A 138 0.39 -13.90 2.72
C THR A 138 -0.27 -15.28 2.66
N ILE A 139 -0.72 -15.66 1.47
CA ILE A 139 -1.47 -16.87 1.16
C ILE A 139 -0.68 -17.63 0.10
N ASP A 140 -0.22 -18.83 0.42
CA ASP A 140 0.48 -19.68 -0.55
C ASP A 140 -0.50 -20.39 -1.51
N ILE A 141 0.01 -21.20 -2.43
CA ILE A 141 -0.82 -21.94 -3.40
C ILE A 141 -1.71 -23.01 -2.76
N THR A 142 -1.33 -23.50 -1.58
CA THR A 142 -2.06 -24.50 -0.78
C THR A 142 -3.15 -23.87 0.08
N GLY A 143 -3.18 -22.54 0.18
CA GLY A 143 -4.10 -21.78 1.02
C GLY A 143 -3.60 -21.58 2.44
N GLN A 144 -2.33 -21.87 2.73
CA GLN A 144 -1.74 -21.59 4.04
C GLN A 144 -1.53 -20.09 4.21
N GLU A 145 -1.93 -19.57 5.37
CA GLU A 145 -1.85 -18.15 5.71
C GLU A 145 -0.69 -17.85 6.65
N ILE A 146 0.04 -16.80 6.32
CA ILE A 146 0.98 -16.13 7.22
C ILE A 146 0.44 -14.73 7.46
N VAL A 147 0.00 -14.46 8.69
CA VAL A 147 -0.55 -13.16 9.08
C VAL A 147 0.47 -12.41 9.92
N ILE A 148 0.81 -11.20 9.49
CA ILE A 148 1.70 -10.29 10.18
C ILE A 148 0.91 -9.01 10.48
N ARG A 149 0.85 -8.65 11.76
CA ARG A 149 0.24 -7.39 12.21
C ARG A 149 1.31 -6.47 12.76
N ARG A 150 1.33 -5.23 12.29
CA ARG A 150 2.30 -4.21 12.72
C ARG A 150 1.56 -2.89 12.96
N GLU A 151 1.92 -2.21 14.03
CA GLU A 151 1.54 -0.81 14.19
C GLU A 151 2.27 0.02 13.14
N GLN A 152 1.55 0.96 12.55
CA GLN A 152 2.12 1.90 11.61
C GLN A 152 2.89 2.94 12.43
N PRO A 153 4.21 3.09 12.22
CA PRO A 153 5.04 4.02 12.99
C PRO A 153 4.64 5.48 12.79
#